data_AF-A0A415VWZ0-F1
#
_entry.id   AF-A0A415VWZ0-F1
#
_cell.length_a   1.000
_cell.length_b   1.000
_cell.length_c   1.000
_cell.angle_alpha   90.00
_cell.angle_beta   90.00
_cell.angle_gamma   90.00
#
_symmetry.space_group_name_H-M   'P 1'
#
loop_
_entity.id
_entity.type
_entity.pdbx_description
1 polymer ?
#
loop_
_entity_poly.entity_id
_entity_poly.type
_entity_poly.pdbx_seq_one_letter_code
_entity_poly.pdbx_strand_id
1 'polypeptide(L)'
;MLNVKELEKTKLVNIVGEIPNVRLQILDQSGQIKEFRLREMKIAGARTEIDRSLKENYYVYYKGVVEILDRFHINTYKKVFKYSVKSKKWFICGNYDDIMKAHRKL
;
A
#
# COMPACT_ATOMS: atom_id res chain seq x y z
N MET A 1 1.49 12.74 12.42
CA MET A 1 2.71 13.02 11.63
C MET A 1 3.16 11.71 10.97
N LEU A 2 3.59 11.71 9.70
CA LEU A 2 4.10 10.50 9.04
C LEU A 2 5.48 10.16 9.61
N ASN A 3 5.70 8.90 10.00
CA ASN A 3 7.00 8.46 10.55
C ASN A 3 8.00 8.25 9.40
N VAL A 4 8.99 9.15 9.27
CA VAL A 4 9.91 9.20 8.12
C VAL A 4 10.66 7.87 7.90
N LYS A 5 11.08 7.18 8.98
CA LYS A 5 11.79 5.90 8.87
C LYS A 5 10.94 4.78 8.27
N GLU A 6 9.63 4.80 8.50
CA GLU A 6 8.71 3.80 7.93
C GLU A 6 8.46 4.03 6.44
N LEU A 7 8.66 5.26 5.95
CA LEU A 7 8.46 5.61 4.54
C LEU A 7 9.63 5.19 3.63
N GLU A 8 10.80 4.89 4.19
CA GLU A 8 12.00 4.48 3.44
C GLU A 8 11.89 3.05 2.91
N LYS A 9 11.19 2.17 3.63
CA LYS A 9 10.89 0.82 3.18
C LYS A 9 9.60 0.86 2.38
N THR A 10 9.68 0.51 1.09
CA THR A 10 8.51 0.51 0.22
C THR A 10 8.50 -0.69 -0.71
N LYS A 11 7.31 -1.17 -1.03
CA LYS A 11 7.09 -2.20 -2.05
C LYS A 11 6.13 -1.69 -3.11
N LEU A 12 6.45 -1.97 -4.38
CA LEU A 12 5.56 -1.69 -5.51
C LEU A 12 4.29 -2.54 -5.38
N VAL A 13 3.14 -1.89 -5.56
CA VAL A 13 1.83 -2.53 -5.54
C VAL A 13 0.98 -1.95 -6.66
N ASN A 14 -0.10 -2.65 -7.01
CA ASN A 14 -1.14 -2.07 -7.85
C ASN A 14 -2.37 -1.79 -6.99
N ILE A 15 -3.05 -0.69 -7.29
CA ILE A 15 -4.36 -0.35 -6.74
C ILE A 15 -5.29 -0.23 -7.94
N VAL A 16 -6.33 -1.05 -7.97
CA VAL A 16 -7.25 -1.17 -9.10
C VAL A 16 -8.70 -0.99 -8.66
N GLY A 17 -9.54 -0.49 -9.58
CA GLY A 17 -10.94 -0.19 -9.32
C GLY A 17 -11.17 1.20 -8.71
N GLU A 18 -12.43 1.50 -8.43
CA GLU A 18 -12.90 2.75 -7.83
C GLU A 18 -13.68 2.46 -6.55
N ILE A 19 -13.78 3.44 -5.65
CA ILE A 19 -14.53 3.30 -4.39
C ILE A 19 -16.00 2.98 -4.71
N PRO A 20 -16.63 1.98 -4.07
CA PRO A 20 -16.17 1.22 -2.89
C PRO A 20 -15.45 -0.12 -3.20
N ASN A 21 -15.15 -0.40 -4.46
CA ASN A 21 -14.62 -1.67 -4.97
C ASN A 21 -13.12 -1.59 -5.31
N VAL A 22 -12.36 -0.83 -4.52
CA VAL A 22 -10.90 -0.72 -4.71
C VAL A 22 -10.22 -1.98 -4.20
N ARG A 23 -9.30 -2.52 -4.99
CA ARG A 23 -8.45 -3.66 -4.61
C ARG A 23 -6.98 -3.27 -4.59
N LEU A 24 -6.27 -3.75 -3.58
CA LEU A 24 -4.82 -3.75 -3.48
C LEU A 24 -4.30 -5.09 -4.00
N GLN A 25 -3.38 -5.05 -4.96
CA GLN A 25 -2.70 -6.22 -5.49
C GLN A 25 -1.22 -6.18 -5.09
N ILE A 26 -0.76 -7.26 -4.45
CA ILE A 26 0.63 -7.43 -4.02
C ILE A 26 1.18 -8.71 -4.62
N LEU A 27 2.32 -8.60 -5.30
CA LEU A 27 3.07 -9.77 -5.77
C LEU A 27 3.77 -10.41 -4.56
N ASP A 28 3.46 -11.68 -4.29
CA ASP A 28 4.14 -12.44 -3.25
C ASP A 28 5.51 -12.98 -3.71
N GLN A 29 6.23 -13.64 -2.81
CA GLN A 29 7.56 -14.18 -3.09
C GLN A 29 7.55 -15.33 -4.11
N SER A 30 6.41 -15.98 -4.32
CA SER A 30 6.23 -17.03 -5.33
C SER A 30 5.82 -16.48 -6.71
N GLY A 31 5.67 -15.15 -6.84
CA GLY A 31 5.20 -14.51 -8.06
C GLY A 31 3.68 -14.54 -8.23
N GLN A 32 2.92 -14.95 -7.22
CA GLN A 32 1.46 -14.90 -7.27
C GLN A 32 0.95 -13.53 -6.84
N ILE A 33 -0.09 -13.05 -7.53
CA ILE A 33 -0.80 -11.83 -7.13
C ILE A 33 -1.77 -12.19 -6.01
N LYS A 34 -1.62 -11.54 -4.86
CA LYS A 34 -2.60 -11.57 -3.76
C LYS A 34 -3.41 -10.29 -3.78
N GLU A 35 -4.72 -10.44 -3.69
CA GLU A 35 -5.68 -9.33 -3.73
C GLU A 35 -6.27 -9.07 -2.36
N PHE A 36 -6.42 -7.80 -2.02
CA PHE A 36 -6.98 -7.36 -0.75
C PHE A 36 -7.98 -6.23 -1.00
N ARG A 37 -9.05 -6.17 -0.21
CA ARG A 37 -10.00 -5.07 -0.29
C ARG A 37 -9.40 -3.82 0.35
N LEU A 38 -9.49 -2.69 -0.34
CA LEU A 38 -9.20 -1.37 0.23
C LEU A 38 -10.51 -0.67 0.56
N ARG A 39 -10.75 -0.45 1.84
CA ARG A 39 -11.98 0.20 2.32
C ARG A 39 -11.88 1.72 2.33
N GLU A 40 -10.71 2.25 2.72
CA GLU A 40 -10.47 3.68 2.78
C GLU A 40 -9.13 4.03 2.15
N MET A 41 -9.06 5.22 1.56
CA MET A 41 -7.83 5.87 1.07
C MET A 41 -7.98 7.38 1.26
N LYS A 42 -7.32 7.94 2.27
CA LYS A 42 -7.37 9.37 2.60
C LYS A 42 -6.02 10.02 2.35
N ILE A 43 -6.00 11.17 1.67
CA ILE A 43 -4.77 11.95 1.46
C ILE A 43 -4.20 12.35 2.83
N ALA A 44 -2.92 12.08 3.03
CA ALA A 44 -2.19 12.36 4.25
C ALA A 44 -1.14 13.47 4.10
N GLY A 45 -0.83 13.86 2.86
CA GLY A 45 0.14 14.89 2.51
C GLY A 45 0.80 14.60 1.17
N ALA A 46 1.69 15.48 0.74
CA ALA A 46 2.53 15.28 -0.44
C ALA A 46 3.91 15.88 -0.20
N ARG A 47 4.94 15.30 -0.82
CA ARG A 47 6.30 15.84 -0.78
C ARG A 47 7.12 15.37 -1.97
N THR A 48 8.16 16.14 -2.26
CA THR A 48 9.23 15.75 -3.17
C THR A 48 10.24 14.84 -2.46
N GLU A 49 10.68 13.79 -3.15
CA GLU A 49 11.74 12.89 -2.69
C GLU A 49 12.77 12.67 -3.79
N ILE A 50 14.01 12.48 -3.39
CA ILE A 50 15.08 12.01 -4.28
C ILE A 50 15.13 10.49 -4.13
N ASP A 51 14.96 9.77 -5.24
CA ASP A 51 15.06 8.31 -5.25
C ASP A 51 16.53 7.84 -5.26
N ARG A 52 16.73 6.51 -5.20
CA ARG A 52 18.08 5.91 -5.21
C ARG A 52 18.87 6.18 -6.50
N SER A 53 18.19 6.56 -7.59
CA SER A 53 18.80 6.95 -8.86
C SER A 53 19.07 8.46 -8.93
N LEU A 54 19.03 9.16 -7.79
CA LEU A 54 19.21 10.61 -7.67
C LEU A 54 18.19 11.42 -8.47
N LYS A 55 17.01 10.83 -8.74
CA LYS A 55 15.94 11.52 -9.46
C LYS A 55 14.92 12.06 -8.49
N GLU A 56 14.58 13.32 -8.73
CA GLU A 56 13.49 13.98 -8.04
C GLU A 56 12.13 13.41 -8.47
N ASN A 57 11.31 13.05 -7.50
CA ASN A 57 9.96 12.51 -7.68
C ASN A 57 9.00 13.18 -6.71
N TYR A 58 7.86 13.63 -7.23
CA TYR A 58 6.75 14.12 -6.40
C TYR A 58 5.84 12.96 -5.99
N TYR A 59 5.66 12.78 -4.68
CA TYR A 59 4.84 11.73 -4.11
C TYR A 59 3.65 12.30 -3.34
N VAL A 60 2.47 11.72 -3.57
CA VAL A 60 1.28 11.93 -2.75
C VAL A 60 1.11 10.74 -1.81
N TYR A 61 0.94 11.03 -0.53
CA TYR A 61 0.81 10.05 0.54
C TYR A 61 -0.65 9.84 0.93
N TYR A 62 -1.00 8.60 1.19
CA TYR A 62 -2.34 8.18 1.57
C TYR A 62 -2.29 7.30 2.81
N LYS A 63 -3.26 7.48 3.70
CA LYS A 63 -3.59 6.53 4.76
C LYS A 63 -4.74 5.67 4.26
N GLY A 64 -4.50 4.38 4.12
CA GLY A 64 -5.51 3.43 3.70
C GLY A 64 -5.84 2.40 4.77
N VAL A 65 -7.00 1.77 4.61
CA VAL A 65 -7.47 0.65 5.43
C VAL A 65 -7.64 -0.57 4.53
N VAL A 66 -6.84 -1.59 4.77
CA VAL A 66 -6.89 -2.88 4.08
C VAL A 66 -7.75 -3.84 4.89
N GLU A 67 -8.72 -4.47 4.25
CA GLU A 67 -9.59 -5.48 4.85
C GLU A 67 -9.18 -6.87 4.40
N ILE A 68 -9.12 -7.78 5.37
CA ILE A 68 -8.87 -9.20 5.17
C ILE A 68 -10.00 -9.96 5.83
N LEU A 69 -10.77 -10.68 5.02
CA LEU A 69 -11.81 -11.57 5.51
C LEU A 69 -11.15 -12.86 5.97
N ASP A 70 -11.13 -13.13 7.27
CA ASP A 70 -10.90 -14.45 7.83
C ASP A 70 -12.24 -15.21 7.91
N ARG A 71 -12.22 -16.54 8.10
CA ARG A 71 -13.38 -17.45 8.11
C ARG A 71 -14.60 -16.93 8.89
N PHE A 72 -14.39 -16.16 9.95
CA PHE A 72 -15.47 -15.63 10.80
C PHE A 72 -15.38 -14.13 11.11
N HIS A 73 -14.31 -13.44 10.69
CA HIS A 73 -14.04 -12.06 11.11
C HIS A 73 -13.39 -11.23 10.01
N ILE A 74 -13.75 -9.95 9.93
CA ILE A 74 -13.05 -8.98 9.08
C ILE A 74 -11.95 -8.33 9.92
N ASN A 75 -10.70 -8.59 9.54
CA ASN A 75 -9.54 -7.92 10.11
C ASN A 75 -9.18 -6.69 9.28
N THR A 76 -8.94 -5.55 9.95
CA THR A 76 -8.58 -4.29 9.30
C THR A 76 -7.15 -3.89 9.63
N TYR A 77 -6.38 -3.48 8.62
CA TYR A 77 -5.00 -3.06 8.78
C TYR A 77 -4.81 -1.66 8.20
N LYS A 78 -4.36 -0.72 9.04
CA LYS A 78 -4.01 0.63 8.59
C LYS A 78 -2.65 0.60 7.90
N LYS A 79 -2.58 1.13 6.69
CA LYS A 79 -1.35 1.20 5.88
C LYS A 79 -1.15 2.58 5.33
N VAL A 80 0.12 2.92 5.08
CA VAL A 80 0.50 4.12 4.36
C VAL A 80 0.86 3.70 2.95
N PHE A 81 0.33 4.43 1.97
CA PHE A 81 0.66 4.27 0.57
C PHE A 81 1.28 5.56 0.06
N LYS A 82 2.15 5.45 -0.93
CA LYS A 82 2.61 6.60 -1.70
C LYS A 82 2.41 6.37 -3.19
N TYR A 83 2.00 7.42 -3.88
CA TYR A 83 1.79 7.45 -5.32
C TYR A 83 2.82 8.36 -5.96
N SER A 84 3.60 7.84 -6.90
CA SER A 84 4.50 8.63 -7.74
C SER A 84 3.69 9.26 -8.86
N VAL A 85 3.57 10.60 -8.86
CA VAL A 85 2.82 11.31 -9.90
C VAL A 85 3.47 11.13 -11.28
N LYS A 86 4.80 11.18 -11.32
CA LYS A 86 5.58 11.05 -12.56
C LYS A 86 5.47 9.67 -13.20
N SER A 87 5.66 8.61 -12.41
CA SER A 87 5.68 7.24 -12.94
C SER A 87 4.31 6.55 -12.91
N LYS A 88 3.30 7.18 -12.29
CA LYS A 88 1.96 6.63 -12.06
C LYS A 88 1.97 5.30 -11.29
N LYS A 89 2.97 5.10 -10.42
CA LYS A 89 3.17 3.86 -9.64
C LYS A 89 2.73 4.03 -8.19
N TRP A 90 2.15 2.97 -7.65
CA TRP A 90 1.74 2.88 -6.25
C TRP A 90 2.74 2.06 -5.44
N PHE A 91 2.94 2.48 -4.20
CA PHE A 91 3.79 1.78 -3.25
C PHE A 91 3.08 1.68 -1.92
N ILE A 92 3.22 0.53 -1.25
CA ILE A 92 2.93 0.40 0.18
C ILE A 92 4.20 0.71 0.98
N CYS A 93 4.05 1.52 2.02
CA CYS A 93 5.14 1.95 2.90
C CYS A 93 5.19 1.10 4.16
N GLY A 94 6.41 0.93 4.69
CA GLY A 94 6.66 0.23 5.95
C GLY A 94 6.49 -1.28 5.85
N ASN A 95 6.25 -1.89 7.01
CA ASN A 95 6.00 -3.32 7.13
C ASN A 95 4.60 -3.67 6.58
N TYR A 96 4.54 -4.65 5.68
CA TYR A 96 3.31 -5.20 5.11
C TYR A 96 3.19 -6.73 5.31
N ASP A 97 4.07 -7.33 6.12
CA ASP A 97 4.06 -8.77 6.38
C ASP A 97 2.85 -9.22 7.19
N ASP A 98 2.27 -8.32 7.98
CA ASP A 98 1.04 -8.57 8.74
C ASP A 98 -0.13 -8.93 7.81
N ILE A 99 -0.35 -8.16 6.75
CA ILE A 99 -1.42 -8.43 5.76
C ILE A 99 -1.12 -9.68 4.92
N MET A 100 0.16 -9.92 4.58
CA MET A 100 0.56 -11.10 3.82
C MET A 100 0.43 -12.39 4.65
N LYS A 101 0.78 -12.35 5.96
CA LYS A 101 0.64 -13.49 6.87
C LYS A 101 -0.82 -13.81 7.17
N ALA A 102 -1.66 -12.79 7.33
CA ALA A 102 -3.10 -12.99 7.53
C ALA A 102 -3.74 -13.71 6.34
N HIS A 103 -3.34 -13.37 5.10
CA HIS A 103 -3.82 -14.07 3.90
C HIS A 103 -3.37 -15.54 3.82
N ARG A 104 -2.19 -15.91 4.35
CA ARG A 104 -1.71 -17.31 4.30
C ARG A 104 -2.51 -18.27 5.21
N LYS A 105 -3.31 -17.75 6.15
CA LYS A 105 -4.12 -18.55 7.06
C LYS A 105 -5.52 -18.86 6.50
N LEU A 106 -5.85 -18.27 5.36
CA LEU A 106 -7.06 -18.53 4.58
C LEU A 106 -6.83 -19.68 3.61
#